data_AF-A0AAE1JEH6-F1
#
_entry.id   AF-A0AAE1JEH6-F1
#
_cell.length_a   1.000
_cell.length_b   1.000
_cell.length_c   1.000
_cell.angle_alpha   90.00
_cell.angle_beta   90.00
_cell.angle_gamma   90.00
#
_symmetry.space_group_name_H-M   'P 1'
#
loop_
_entity.id
_entity.type
_entity.pdbx_description
1 polymer ?
#
loop_
_entity_poly.entity_id
_entity_poly.type
_entity_poly.pdbx_seq_one_letter_code
_entity_poly.pdbx_strand_id
1 'polypeptide(L)'
;MHNILLTVASGYLGGSILAQLRNPSSGSTEPPAHDKIYALVRSEAQAQAVRSYGAEPASFDPGDEAAIESFVLDRQISVVVWLIDVVSVERQTLFIRALATLRQQTGKEVHFLQVGSDFYLSSAL
;
A
#
# COMPACT_ATOMS: atom_id res chain seq x y z
N MET A 1 6.87 -5.37 -14.24
CA MET A 1 7.16 -5.38 -12.79
C MET A 1 6.39 -4.27 -12.10
N HIS A 2 5.92 -4.54 -10.89
CA HIS A 2 5.05 -3.62 -10.13
C HIS A 2 5.82 -2.89 -9.03
N ASN A 3 5.48 -1.61 -8.84
CA ASN A 3 5.84 -0.87 -7.62
C ASN A 3 4.64 -0.87 -6.69
N ILE A 4 4.89 -1.18 -5.42
CA ILE A 4 3.86 -1.44 -4.42
C ILE A 4 3.89 -0.33 -3.38
N LEU A 5 2.74 0.23 -3.02
CA LEU A 5 2.57 1.13 -1.87
C LEU A 5 1.73 0.47 -0.78
N LEU A 6 2.28 0.36 0.43
CA LEU A 6 1.55 -0.06 1.64
C LEU A 6 1.19 1.18 2.45
N THR A 7 -0.11 1.42 2.68
CA THR A 7 -0.57 2.67 3.33
C THR A 7 -0.49 2.66 4.87
N VAL A 8 -0.25 1.51 5.51
CA VAL A 8 0.10 1.37 6.94
C VAL A 8 1.15 0.28 7.11
N ALA A 9 2.42 0.61 6.85
CA ALA A 9 3.47 -0.41 6.82
C ALA A 9 4.22 -0.58 8.16
N SER A 10 4.14 0.37 9.09
CA SER A 10 4.89 0.34 10.36
C SER A 10 4.14 -0.31 11.54
N GLY A 11 2.85 -0.66 11.36
CA GLY A 11 2.05 -1.35 12.39
C GLY A 11 2.24 -2.87 12.35
N TYR A 12 1.53 -3.61 13.22
CA TYR A 12 1.63 -5.08 13.28
C TYR A 12 1.43 -5.73 11.90
N LEU A 13 0.27 -5.49 11.26
CA LEU A 13 -0.06 -6.14 9.99
C LEU A 13 0.89 -5.70 8.86
N GLY A 14 1.13 -4.40 8.72
CA GLY A 14 2.04 -3.87 7.71
C GLY A 14 3.47 -4.36 7.86
N GLY A 15 3.98 -4.38 9.09
CA GLY A 15 5.33 -4.86 9.40
C GLY A 15 5.47 -6.36 9.14
N SER A 16 4.43 -7.16 9.44
CA SER A 16 4.40 -8.58 9.09
C SER A 16 4.43 -8.80 7.58
N ILE A 17 3.66 -8.02 6.80
CA ILE A 17 3.69 -8.09 5.34
C ILE A 17 5.09 -7.72 4.82
N LEU A 18 5.66 -6.60 5.28
CA LEU A 18 7.02 -6.19 4.88
C LEU A 18 8.08 -7.24 5.23
N ALA A 19 8.00 -7.85 6.42
CA ALA A 19 8.92 -8.90 6.84
C ALA A 19 8.84 -10.14 5.94
N GLN A 20 7.63 -10.55 5.53
CA GLN A 20 7.42 -11.67 4.62
C GLN A 20 7.88 -11.36 3.19
N LEU A 21 7.67 -10.12 2.71
CA LEU A 21 8.15 -9.69 1.40
C LEU A 21 9.68 -9.66 1.33
N ARG A 22 10.35 -9.29 2.43
CA ARG A 22 11.82 -9.29 2.51
C ARG A 22 12.41 -10.70 2.59
N ASN A 23 11.79 -11.57 3.38
CA ASN A 23 12.25 -12.94 3.63
C ASN A 23 11.12 -13.91 3.28
N PRO A 24 10.93 -14.26 2.00
CA PRO A 24 9.99 -15.30 1.63
C PRO A 24 10.49 -16.62 2.23
N SER A 25 9.91 -17.01 3.37
CA SER A 25 10.25 -18.26 4.05
C SER A 25 10.05 -19.41 3.06
N SER A 26 11.09 -20.24 2.90
CA SER A 26 11.12 -21.40 2.01
C SER A 26 9.93 -22.34 2.29
N GLY A 27 8.84 -22.19 1.56
CA GLY A 27 7.63 -22.99 1.74
C GLY A 27 6.31 -22.25 1.49
N SER A 28 6.31 -20.92 1.42
CA SER A 28 5.17 -20.13 0.93
C SER A 28 5.48 -19.55 -0.44
N THR A 29 4.50 -19.56 -1.34
CA THR A 29 4.59 -19.01 -2.70
C THR A 29 5.34 -17.68 -2.68
N GLU A 30 6.42 -17.57 -3.45
CA GLU A 30 7.17 -16.31 -3.56
C GLU A 30 6.20 -15.17 -3.89
N PRO A 31 6.33 -14.01 -3.25
CA PRO A 31 5.52 -12.86 -3.61
C PRO A 31 5.71 -12.56 -5.11
N PRO A 32 4.68 -12.09 -5.82
CA PRO A 32 4.80 -11.74 -7.22
C PRO A 32 6.02 -10.84 -7.46
N ALA A 33 6.72 -11.08 -8.57
CA ALA A 33 7.89 -10.29 -8.92
C ALA A 33 7.53 -8.79 -8.94
N HIS A 34 8.18 -8.04 -8.06
CA HIS A 34 8.00 -6.60 -7.87
C HIS A 34 9.35 -5.92 -7.91
N ASP A 35 9.34 -4.60 -8.16
CA ASP A 35 10.55 -3.79 -8.25
C ASP A 35 10.80 -3.07 -6.92
N LYS A 36 9.96 -2.09 -6.57
CA LYS A 36 10.08 -1.37 -5.29
C LYS A 36 8.86 -1.48 -4.40
N ILE A 37 9.11 -1.52 -3.10
CA ILE A 37 8.08 -1.41 -2.06
C ILE A 37 8.22 -0.04 -1.39
N TYR A 38 7.13 0.70 -1.37
CA TYR A 38 6.96 1.96 -0.66
C TYR A 38 6.03 1.77 0.54
N ALA A 39 6.31 2.51 1.60
CA ALA A 39 5.57 2.45 2.85
C ALA A 39 5.13 3.85 3.26
N LEU A 40 3.83 4.12 3.30
CA LEU A 40 3.32 5.39 3.79
C LEU A 40 3.53 5.47 5.31
N VAL A 41 4.22 6.53 5.75
CA VAL A 41 4.60 6.77 7.14
C VAL A 41 4.23 8.18 7.58
N ARG A 42 3.95 8.36 8.87
CA ARG A 42 3.55 9.64 9.47
C ARG A 42 4.64 10.24 10.37
N SER A 43 5.73 9.53 10.62
CA SER A 43 6.84 10.00 11.44
C SER A 43 8.18 9.43 10.99
N GLU A 44 9.26 10.09 11.36
CA GLU A 44 10.62 9.62 11.04
C GLU A 44 10.95 8.29 11.72
N ALA A 45 10.41 8.04 12.92
CA ALA A 45 10.57 6.75 13.59
C ALA A 45 9.97 5.60 12.76
N GLN A 46 8.80 5.83 12.16
CA GLN A 46 8.18 4.87 11.25
C GLN A 46 8.99 4.74 9.96
N ALA A 47 9.52 5.84 9.41
CA ALA A 47 10.39 5.82 8.24
C ALA A 47 11.63 4.94 8.47
N GLN A 48 12.27 5.07 9.63
CA GLN A 48 13.41 4.25 10.01
C GLN A 48 13.03 2.77 10.16
N ALA A 49 11.87 2.48 10.75
CA ALA A 49 11.37 1.12 10.91
C ALA A 49 11.14 0.44 9.55
N VAL A 50 10.48 1.09 8.60
CA VAL A 50 10.15 0.49 7.29
C VAL A 50 11.40 0.30 6.42
N ARG A 51 12.39 1.19 6.53
CA ARG A 51 13.71 1.01 5.90
C ARG A 51 14.41 -0.27 6.37
N SER A 52 14.26 -0.64 7.65
CA SER A 52 14.84 -1.89 8.18
C SER A 52 14.27 -3.15 7.51
N TYR A 53 13.09 -3.04 6.90
CA TYR A 53 12.46 -4.10 6.12
C TYR A 53 12.74 -4.00 4.60
N GLY A 54 13.52 -3.02 4.15
CA GLY A 54 13.84 -2.81 2.74
C GLY A 54 12.80 -2.00 1.95
N ALA A 55 11.83 -1.37 2.63
CA ALA A 55 10.86 -0.49 1.99
C ALA A 55 11.34 0.97 1.97
N GLU A 56 11.00 1.69 0.89
CA GLU A 56 11.22 3.13 0.78
C GLU A 56 10.08 3.89 1.51
N PRO A 57 10.39 4.78 2.46
CA PRO A 57 9.35 5.53 3.14
C PRO A 57 8.73 6.58 2.19
N ALA A 58 7.41 6.63 2.18
CA ALA A 58 6.60 7.65 1.54
C ALA A 58 5.98 8.55 2.61
N SER A 59 6.04 9.86 2.44
CA SER A 59 5.45 10.81 3.37
C SER A 59 4.63 11.86 2.61
N PHE A 60 3.32 11.72 2.69
CA PHE A 60 2.33 12.64 2.16
C PHE A 60 0.99 12.44 2.89
N ASP A 61 0.09 13.41 2.81
CA ASP A 61 -1.27 13.27 3.36
C ASP A 61 -2.11 12.36 2.43
N PRO A 62 -2.67 11.23 2.91
CA PRO A 62 -3.56 10.39 2.12
C PRO A 62 -4.92 11.03 1.81
N GLY A 63 -5.16 12.29 2.21
CA GLY A 63 -6.27 13.13 1.76
C GLY A 63 -5.91 14.19 0.70
N ASP A 64 -4.63 14.35 0.35
CA ASP A 64 -4.18 15.33 -0.66
C ASP A 64 -4.14 14.67 -2.05
N GLU A 65 -5.15 14.95 -2.87
CA GLU A 65 -5.30 14.37 -4.22
C GLU A 65 -4.08 14.63 -5.11
N ALA A 66 -3.52 15.85 -5.07
CA ALA A 66 -2.39 16.22 -5.91
C ALA A 66 -1.09 15.51 -5.47
N ALA A 67 -0.87 15.41 -4.15
CA ALA A 67 0.28 14.68 -3.62
C ALA A 67 0.19 13.17 -3.93
N ILE A 68 -1.01 12.58 -3.84
CA ILE A 68 -1.25 11.18 -4.19
C ILE A 68 -0.97 10.94 -5.67
N GLU A 69 -1.53 11.77 -6.56
CA GLU A 69 -1.35 11.61 -8.00
C GLU A 69 0.12 11.74 -8.41
N SER A 70 0.82 12.80 -7.98
CA SER A 70 2.25 12.96 -8.25
C SER A 70 3.04 11.76 -7.75
N PHE A 71 2.82 11.30 -6.51
CA PHE A 71 3.56 10.17 -5.97
C PHE A 71 3.33 8.89 -6.79
N VAL A 72 2.07 8.60 -7.15
CA VAL A 72 1.71 7.42 -7.93
C VAL A 72 2.33 7.44 -9.33
N LEU A 73 2.26 8.59 -10.02
CA LEU A 73 2.80 8.73 -11.37
C LEU A 73 4.33 8.72 -11.38
N ASP A 74 4.97 9.53 -10.53
CA ASP A 74 6.43 9.71 -10.50
C ASP A 74 7.18 8.46 -10.05
N ARG A 75 6.53 7.61 -9.23
CA ARG A 75 7.09 6.32 -8.78
C ARG A 75 6.46 5.13 -9.48
N GLN A 76 5.57 5.37 -10.44
CA GLN A 76 4.84 4.34 -11.18
C GLN A 76 4.22 3.26 -10.27
N ILE A 77 3.62 3.71 -9.16
CA ILE A 77 2.95 2.84 -8.18
C ILE A 77 1.78 2.16 -8.89
N SER A 78 1.92 0.86 -9.14
CA SER A 78 0.92 0.07 -9.84
C SER A 78 0.12 -0.83 -8.90
N VAL A 79 0.54 -0.96 -7.65
CA VAL A 79 -0.19 -1.74 -6.64
C VAL A 79 -0.31 -0.88 -5.40
N VAL A 80 -1.53 -0.65 -4.93
CA VAL A 80 -1.80 -0.03 -3.63
C VAL A 80 -2.41 -1.08 -2.71
N VAL A 81 -1.75 -1.35 -1.60
CA VAL A 81 -2.27 -2.17 -0.49
C VAL A 81 -2.79 -1.22 0.58
N TRP A 82 -4.11 -1.07 0.59
CA TRP A 82 -4.82 -0.17 1.46
C TRP A 82 -5.07 -0.81 2.83
N LEU A 83 -4.39 -0.27 3.83
CA LEU A 83 -4.46 -0.69 5.22
C LEU A 83 -4.96 0.45 6.14
N ILE A 84 -5.18 1.66 5.62
CA ILE A 84 -5.66 2.80 6.40
C ILE A 84 -7.18 2.77 6.44
N ASP A 85 -7.77 2.41 7.58
CA ASP A 85 -9.21 2.60 7.83
C ASP A 85 -10.16 1.92 6.78
N VAL A 86 -11.02 1.06 7.28
CA VAL A 86 -11.95 0.28 6.45
C VAL A 86 -13.13 1.15 5.97
N VAL A 87 -13.37 2.31 6.59
CA VAL A 87 -14.62 3.08 6.43
C VAL A 87 -14.50 4.25 5.46
N SER A 88 -13.32 4.85 5.29
CA SER A 88 -13.16 6.07 4.47
C SER A 88 -13.07 5.79 2.96
N VAL A 89 -14.22 5.74 2.29
CA VAL A 89 -14.35 5.55 0.83
C VAL A 89 -13.73 6.71 0.04
N GLU A 90 -13.82 7.94 0.57
CA GLU A 90 -13.32 9.15 -0.09
C GLU A 90 -11.82 9.05 -0.39
N ARG A 91 -11.03 8.66 0.61
CA ARG A 91 -9.57 8.54 0.43
C ARG A 91 -9.21 7.41 -0.52
N GLN A 92 -9.87 6.26 -0.41
CA GLN A 92 -9.66 5.14 -1.34
C GLN A 92 -9.88 5.57 -2.79
N THR A 93 -10.90 6.40 -3.03
CA THR A 93 -11.24 6.91 -4.36
C THR A 93 -10.10 7.75 -4.96
N LEU A 94 -9.38 8.55 -4.17
CA LEU A 94 -8.24 9.34 -4.63
C LEU A 94 -7.12 8.45 -5.19
N PHE A 95 -6.79 7.37 -4.48
CA PHE A 95 -5.78 6.41 -4.93
C PHE A 95 -6.24 5.62 -6.16
N ILE A 96 -7.51 5.21 -6.21
CA ILE A 96 -8.07 4.51 -7.37
C ILE A 96 -8.01 5.41 -8.62
N ARG A 97 -8.31 6.71 -8.49
CA ARG A 97 -8.18 7.68 -9.58
C ARG A 97 -6.75 7.81 -10.06
N ALA A 98 -5.80 7.99 -9.15
CA ALA A 98 -4.38 8.07 -9.49
C ALA A 98 -3.88 6.80 -10.22
N LEU A 99 -4.30 5.61 -9.77
CA LEU A 99 -4.02 4.35 -10.45
C LEU A 99 -4.65 4.29 -11.85
N ALA A 100 -5.87 4.80 -12.01
CA ALA A 100 -6.52 4.88 -13.32
C ALA A 100 -5.77 5.81 -14.27
N THR A 101 -5.31 6.97 -13.80
CA THR A 101 -4.46 7.88 -14.58
C THR A 101 -3.16 7.19 -14.99
N LEU A 102 -2.47 6.51 -14.07
CA LEU A 102 -1.25 5.76 -14.38
C LEU A 102 -1.50 4.72 -15.48
N ARG A 103 -2.59 3.95 -15.36
CA ARG A 103 -2.97 2.94 -16.36
C ARG A 103 -3.23 3.58 -17.72
N GLN A 104 -3.91 4.72 -17.78
CA GLN A 104 -4.18 5.42 -19.04
C GLN A 104 -2.91 5.92 -19.71
N GLN A 105 -1.95 6.45 -18.94
CA GLN A 105 -0.70 7.01 -19.48
C GLN A 105 0.30 5.94 -19.91
N THR A 106 0.33 4.80 -19.23
CA THR A 106 1.40 3.80 -19.39
C THR A 106 0.94 2.47 -19.99
N GLY A 107 -0.37 2.21 -20.01
CA GLY A 107 -0.93 0.90 -20.38
C GLY A 107 -0.68 -0.20 -19.34
N LYS A 108 -0.07 0.11 -18.20
CA LYS A 108 0.31 -0.86 -17.16
C LYS A 108 -0.92 -1.37 -16.41
N GLU A 109 -0.90 -2.65 -16.04
CA GLU A 109 -1.89 -3.17 -15.09
C GLU A 109 -1.70 -2.56 -13.70
N VAL A 110 -2.84 -2.25 -13.08
CA VAL A 110 -2.88 -1.62 -11.76
C VAL A 110 -3.84 -2.37 -10.84
N HIS A 111 -3.51 -2.40 -9.55
CA HIS A 111 -4.25 -3.15 -8.54
C HIS A 111 -4.47 -2.30 -7.29
N PHE A 112 -5.66 -2.39 -6.74
CA PHE A 112 -6.01 -1.81 -5.44
C PHE A 112 -6.51 -2.94 -4.54
N LEU A 113 -5.80 -3.20 -3.45
CA LEU A 113 -6.13 -4.24 -2.48
C LEU A 113 -6.63 -3.57 -1.20
N GLN A 114 -7.89 -3.78 -0.87
CA GLN A 114 -8.49 -3.36 0.39
C GLN A 114 -8.40 -4.51 1.39
N VAL A 115 -7.86 -4.26 2.59
CA VAL A 115 -8.02 -5.20 3.70
C VAL A 115 -9.29 -4.84 4.47
N GLY A 116 -10.27 -5.74 4.45
CA GLY A 116 -11.47 -5.68 5.27
C GLY A 116 -11.41 -6.70 6.42
N SER A 117 -12.21 -6.46 7.45
CA SER A 117 -12.53 -7.46 8.47
C SER A 117 -13.97 -7.94 8.30
N ASP A 118 -14.23 -9.19 8.60
CA ASP A 118 -15.61 -9.66 8.77
C ASP A 118 -16.17 -9.10 10.09
N PHE A 119 -17.21 -8.27 10.01
CA PHE A 119 -17.91 -7.78 11.19
C PHE A 119 -18.97 -8.84 11.55
N TYR A 120 -18.61 -9.80 12.41
CA TYR A 120 -19.58 -10.74 12.98
C TYR A 120 -20.69 -9.97 13.70
N LEU A 121 -21.85 -9.80 13.05
CA LEU A 121 -23.11 -9.54 13.74
C LEU A 121 -23.52 -10.82 14.47
N SER A 122 -22.85 -11.14 15.57
CA SER A 122 -23.40 -12.03 16.59
C SER A 122 -24.28 -11.19 17.51
N SER A 123 -25.49 -10.87 17.04
CA SER A 123 -26.60 -10.47 17.91
C SER A 123 -27.93 -10.58 17.17
N ALA A 124 -28.44 -11.80 17.12
CA ALA A 124 -29.84 -12.19 17.18
C ALA A 124 -29.79 -13.71 17.44
N LEU A 125 -29.73 -14.20 18.69
CA LEU A 125 -30.87 -14.30 19.62
C LEU A 125 -32.22 -14.37 18.90
#